data_AF-A0A1B0AFI0-F1
#
_entry.id   AF-A0A1B0AFI0-F1
#
_cell.length_a   1.000
_cell.length_b   1.000
_cell.length_c   1.000
_cell.angle_alpha   90.00
_cell.angle_beta   90.00
_cell.angle_gamma   90.00
#
_symmetry.space_group_name_H-M   'P 1'
#
loop_
_entity.id
_entity.type
_entity.pdbx_description
1 polymer ?
#
loop_
_entity_poly.entity_id
_entity_poly.type
_entity_poly.pdbx_seq_one_letter_code
_entity_poly.pdbx_strand_id
1 'polypeptide(L)'
;MSIIPFFPSLKPPIANCIWFDSAPINEEAEILKYEREHHTWLENVKNTASDIHPLGKVLTMIGTETDDEDANDDSDESDSHEDEDDDTIDRAIPGIVERSALGSYSPGDEINLNDDLSAAVAGS
;
A
#
# COMPACT_ATOMS: atom_id res chain seq x y z
N MET A 1 24.84 56.95 15.90
CA MET A 1 25.72 56.78 14.73
C MET A 1 26.60 55.57 15.01
N SER A 2 26.47 54.46 14.28
CA SER A 2 27.33 53.30 14.49
C SER A 2 28.67 53.51 13.77
N ILE A 3 29.77 53.42 14.51
CA ILE A 3 31.13 53.44 13.98
C ILE A 3 31.36 52.14 13.19
N ILE A 4 31.68 52.28 11.91
CA ILE A 4 32.14 51.15 11.10
C ILE A 4 33.52 50.76 11.64
N PRO A 5 33.71 49.50 12.08
CA PRO A 5 34.98 49.09 12.64
C PRO A 5 36.09 49.13 11.57
N PHE A 6 37.24 49.69 11.93
CA PHE A 6 38.41 49.80 11.05
C PHE A 6 39.03 48.44 10.69
N PHE A 7 38.75 47.40 11.49
CA PHE A 7 39.25 46.04 11.27
C PHE A 7 38.11 45.02 11.19
N PRO A 8 38.24 43.99 10.34
CA PRO A 8 37.26 42.91 10.25
C PRO A 8 37.22 42.07 11.53
N SER A 9 36.09 41.42 11.78
CA SER A 9 35.91 40.50 12.91
C SER A 9 36.66 39.19 12.64
N LEU A 10 37.55 38.79 13.56
CA LEU A 10 38.29 37.52 13.52
C LEU A 10 37.55 36.36 14.23
N LYS A 11 36.29 36.57 14.58
CA LYS A 11 35.47 35.55 15.25
C LYS A 11 35.14 34.44 14.24
N PRO A 12 35.11 33.16 14.66
CA PRO A 12 34.66 32.08 13.81
C PRO A 12 33.24 32.32 13.26
N PRO A 13 32.92 31.78 12.07
CA PRO A 13 31.57 31.81 11.53
C PRO A 13 30.56 31.14 12.47
N ILE A 14 29.37 31.72 12.57
CA ILE A 14 28.28 31.17 13.38
C ILE A 14 27.76 29.87 12.79
N ALA A 15 27.74 29.70 11.46
CA ALA A 15 27.41 28.44 10.81
C ALA A 15 28.70 27.74 10.39
N ASN A 16 28.88 26.49 10.80
CA ASN A 16 30.05 25.69 10.44
C ASN A 16 29.59 24.38 9.80
N CYS A 17 30.22 24.00 8.70
CA CYS A 17 29.93 22.78 7.94
C CYS A 17 30.09 21.47 8.73
N ILE A 18 30.73 21.51 9.90
CA ILE A 18 30.84 20.34 10.81
C ILE A 18 29.49 19.97 11.43
N TRP A 19 28.60 20.94 11.64
CA TRP A 19 27.29 20.72 12.27
C TRP A 19 26.12 21.30 11.46
N PHE A 20 26.43 22.07 10.42
CA PHE A 20 25.47 22.52 9.42
C PHE A 20 25.79 21.81 8.12
N ASP A 21 25.11 20.69 7.87
CA ASP A 21 25.29 19.93 6.64
C ASP A 21 24.63 20.69 5.48
N SER A 22 25.47 21.15 4.55
CA SER A 22 25.05 21.78 3.30
C SER A 22 25.61 21.02 2.10
N ALA A 23 25.98 19.74 2.29
CA ALA A 23 26.47 18.94 1.19
C ALA A 23 25.38 18.84 0.11
N PRO A 24 25.71 19.05 -1.18
CA PRO A 24 24.73 18.85 -2.25
C PRO A 24 24.32 17.38 -2.26
N ILE A 25 23.06 17.13 -1.96
CA ILE A 25 22.45 15.79 -2.04
C ILE A 25 22.00 15.60 -3.50
N ASN A 26 22.27 14.42 -4.05
CA ASN A 26 21.73 14.03 -5.35
C ASN A 26 20.31 13.49 -5.16
N GLU A 27 19.33 14.39 -5.17
CA GLU A 27 17.91 14.09 -4.90
C GLU A 27 17.37 12.98 -5.81
N GLU A 28 17.68 13.01 -7.11
CA GLU A 28 17.24 11.99 -8.08
C GLU A 28 17.69 10.57 -7.71
N ALA A 29 18.93 10.41 -7.22
CA ALA A 29 19.41 9.09 -6.81
C ALA A 29 18.73 8.59 -5.53
N GLU A 30 18.37 9.50 -4.62
CA GLU A 30 17.65 9.15 -3.40
C GLU A 30 16.19 8.77 -3.71
N ILE A 31 15.53 9.51 -4.61
CA ILE A 31 14.18 9.18 -5.09
C ILE A 31 14.17 7.80 -5.75
N LEU A 32 15.07 7.55 -6.71
CA LEU A 32 15.18 6.25 -7.38
C LEU A 32 15.46 5.08 -6.41
N LYS A 33 16.19 5.34 -5.34
CA LYS A 33 16.42 4.34 -4.28
C LYS A 33 15.10 4.00 -3.59
N TYR A 34 14.33 5.00 -3.15
CA TYR A 34 13.05 4.77 -2.47
C TYR A 34 12.02 4.09 -3.38
N GLU A 35 11.94 4.50 -4.64
CA GLU A 35 11.04 3.86 -5.63
C GLU A 35 11.38 2.38 -5.82
N ARG A 36 12.66 2.04 -5.93
CA ARG A 36 13.11 0.64 -6.04
C ARG A 36 12.78 -0.17 -4.80
N GLU A 37 13.04 0.39 -3.62
CA GLU A 37 12.71 -0.26 -2.35
C GLU A 37 11.21 -0.53 -2.26
N HIS A 38 10.38 0.44 -2.64
CA HIS A 38 8.93 0.30 -2.68
C HIS A 38 8.47 -0.77 -3.67
N HIS A 39 9.00 -0.78 -4.89
CA HIS A 39 8.70 -1.82 -5.87
C HIS A 39 9.10 -3.22 -5.38
N THR A 40 10.26 -3.33 -4.74
CA THR A 40 10.73 -4.60 -4.16
C THR A 40 9.78 -5.07 -3.06
N TRP A 41 9.31 -4.15 -2.21
CA TRP A 41 8.34 -4.46 -1.16
C TRP A 41 7.02 -4.95 -1.74
N LEU A 42 6.48 -4.28 -2.77
CA LEU A 42 5.25 -4.72 -3.45
C LEU A 42 5.38 -6.12 -4.04
N GLU A 43 6.48 -6.41 -4.73
CA GLU A 43 6.73 -7.74 -5.30
C GLU A 43 6.85 -8.82 -4.21
N ASN A 44 7.49 -8.50 -3.08
CA ASN A 44 7.57 -9.42 -1.95
C ASN A 44 6.20 -9.72 -1.37
N VAL A 45 5.35 -8.70 -1.18
CA VAL A 45 3.98 -8.88 -0.67
C VAL A 45 3.16 -9.73 -1.63
N LYS A 46 3.20 -9.41 -2.92
CA LYS A 46 2.47 -10.14 -3.97
C LYS A 46 2.85 -11.62 -4.02
N ASN A 47 4.14 -11.92 -3.93
CA ASN A 47 4.67 -13.27 -4.07
C ASN A 47 4.90 -13.96 -2.71
N THR A 48 4.38 -13.39 -1.62
CA THR A 48 4.53 -14.01 -0.28
C THR A 48 3.87 -15.39 -0.29
N ALA A 49 4.64 -16.42 0.05
CA ALA A 49 4.21 -17.81 0.14
C ALA A 49 3.66 -18.40 -1.19
N SER A 50 3.99 -17.81 -2.34
CA SER A 50 3.55 -18.34 -3.64
C SER A 50 4.12 -19.73 -3.96
N ASP A 51 5.21 -20.12 -3.31
CA ASP A 51 5.87 -21.42 -3.43
C ASP A 51 5.31 -22.48 -2.45
N ILE A 52 4.48 -22.08 -1.49
CA ILE A 52 3.86 -22.99 -0.54
C ILE A 52 2.66 -23.67 -1.21
N HIS A 53 2.74 -25.00 -1.34
CA HIS A 53 1.63 -25.78 -1.86
C HIS A 53 0.47 -25.81 -0.86
N PRO A 54 -0.78 -25.68 -1.34
CA PRO A 54 -1.94 -25.81 -0.47
C PRO A 54 -2.04 -27.25 0.07
N LEU A 55 -2.44 -27.35 1.34
CA LEU A 55 -2.66 -28.66 1.98
C LEU A 55 -3.72 -29.46 1.20
N GLY A 56 -3.47 -30.75 1.01
CA GLY A 56 -4.41 -31.66 0.33
C GLY A 56 -4.38 -31.60 -1.21
N LYS A 57 -3.51 -30.79 -1.83
CA LYS A 57 -3.23 -30.88 -3.27
C LYS A 57 -1.90 -31.60 -3.48
N VAL A 58 -1.97 -32.82 -4.01
CA VAL A 58 -0.78 -33.55 -4.47
C VAL A 58 -0.34 -32.93 -5.79
N LEU A 59 0.97 -32.76 -6.00
CA LEU A 59 1.50 -32.36 -7.30
C LEU A 59 1.00 -33.35 -8.35
N THR A 60 0.20 -32.87 -9.32
CA THR A 60 0.04 -33.56 -10.59
C THR A 60 1.39 -33.49 -11.29
N MET A 61 2.32 -34.37 -10.92
CA MET A 61 3.52 -34.55 -11.71
C MET A 61 3.06 -34.93 -13.13
N ILE A 62 3.65 -34.31 -14.16
CA ILE A 62 3.60 -34.84 -15.52
C ILE A 62 4.31 -36.21 -15.44
N GLY A 63 3.55 -37.28 -15.22
CA GLY A 63 4.10 -38.60 -14.95
C GLY A 63 3.18 -39.43 -14.08
N THR A 64 2.50 -40.37 -14.74
CA THR A 64 1.61 -41.42 -14.20
C THR A 64 0.41 -40.89 -13.44
N GLU A 65 -0.62 -40.55 -14.22
CA GLU A 65 -2.02 -40.68 -13.85
C GLU A 65 -2.24 -42.08 -13.26
N THR A 66 -2.34 -42.19 -11.94
CA THR A 66 -2.93 -43.37 -11.30
C THR A 66 -4.42 -43.09 -11.23
N ASP A 67 -5.08 -43.39 -12.35
CA ASP A 67 -6.52 -43.56 -12.47
C ASP A 67 -6.96 -44.62 -11.44
N ASP A 68 -7.42 -44.16 -10.28
CA ASP A 68 -8.08 -44.97 -9.25
C ASP A 68 -9.44 -44.31 -8.94
N GLU A 69 -10.21 -44.04 -10.01
CA GLU A 69 -11.56 -43.46 -9.98
C GLU A 69 -12.66 -44.54 -9.86
N ASP A 70 -12.37 -45.71 -9.27
CA ASP A 70 -13.35 -46.82 -9.11
C ASP A 70 -13.74 -47.09 -7.66
N ALA A 71 -14.17 -46.04 -6.92
CA ALA A 71 -14.83 -46.24 -5.63
C ALA A 71 -15.75 -45.09 -5.16
N ASN A 72 -16.35 -44.29 -6.05
CA ASN A 72 -17.47 -43.43 -5.64
C ASN A 72 -18.78 -44.21 -5.81
N ASP A 73 -19.12 -44.95 -4.75
CA ASP A 73 -20.42 -45.56 -4.52
C ASP A 73 -21.50 -44.49 -4.57
N ASP A 74 -22.38 -44.60 -5.56
CA ASP A 74 -23.52 -43.74 -5.86
C ASP A 74 -24.52 -43.76 -4.70
N SER A 75 -24.25 -42.95 -3.67
CA SER A 75 -25.23 -42.61 -2.63
C SER A 75 -25.90 -41.28 -3.00
N ASP A 76 -26.92 -41.40 -3.84
CA ASP A 76 -27.94 -40.39 -4.13
C ASP A 76 -28.74 -40.06 -2.85
N GLU A 77 -28.14 -39.29 -1.93
CA GLU A 77 -28.91 -38.56 -0.93
C GLU A 77 -29.45 -37.30 -1.60
N SER A 78 -30.68 -37.42 -2.12
CA SER A 78 -31.49 -36.29 -2.54
C SER A 78 -31.80 -35.39 -1.33
N ASP A 79 -30.95 -34.41 -1.06
CA ASP A 79 -31.29 -33.33 -0.13
C ASP A 79 -32.13 -32.30 -0.87
N SER A 80 -33.45 -32.49 -0.84
CA SER A 80 -34.42 -31.50 -1.31
C SER A 80 -34.49 -30.36 -0.28
N HIS A 81 -33.46 -29.51 -0.23
CA HIS A 81 -33.55 -28.25 0.48
C HIS A 81 -34.25 -27.23 -0.44
N GLU A 82 -35.57 -27.15 -0.28
CA GLU A 82 -36.38 -26.10 -0.88
C GLU A 82 -35.90 -24.73 -0.37
N ASP A 83 -35.55 -23.87 -1.32
CA ASP A 83 -35.23 -22.45 -1.13
C ASP A 83 -36.35 -21.74 -0.38
N GLU A 84 -36.07 -21.13 0.78
CA GLU A 84 -36.85 -19.99 1.25
C GLU A 84 -36.02 -19.07 2.16
N ASP A 85 -36.08 -17.78 1.80
CA ASP A 85 -35.66 -16.56 2.49
C ASP A 85 -34.18 -16.10 2.44
N ASP A 86 -33.92 -15.37 1.35
CA ASP A 86 -33.40 -14.00 1.35
C ASP A 86 -33.61 -13.24 2.68
N ASP A 87 -32.56 -13.18 3.49
CA ASP A 87 -32.37 -12.08 4.44
C ASP A 87 -30.86 -11.77 4.53
N THR A 88 -30.46 -10.87 3.63
CA THR A 88 -29.30 -9.97 3.72
C THR A 88 -28.63 -9.95 5.10
N ILE A 89 -27.49 -10.63 5.22
CA ILE A 89 -26.60 -10.51 6.39
C ILE A 89 -25.92 -9.13 6.32
N ASP A 90 -26.68 -8.08 6.66
CA ASP A 90 -26.15 -6.76 6.98
C ASP A 90 -25.54 -6.81 8.38
N ARG A 91 -24.48 -7.64 8.52
CA ARG A 91 -23.68 -7.67 9.73
C ARG A 91 -22.66 -6.55 9.66
N ALA A 92 -23.12 -5.35 9.99
CA ALA A 92 -22.26 -4.22 10.27
C ALA A 92 -21.15 -4.66 11.24
N ILE A 93 -19.90 -4.66 10.76
CA ILE A 93 -18.72 -4.84 11.60
C ILE A 93 -18.56 -3.54 12.42
N PRO A 94 -18.74 -3.57 13.75
CA PRO A 94 -18.57 -2.37 14.56
C PRO A 94 -17.08 -2.03 14.60
N GLY A 95 -16.67 -1.04 13.80
CA GLY A 95 -15.27 -0.61 13.71
C GLY A 95 -14.81 -0.12 12.34
N ILE A 96 -15.61 -0.29 11.27
CA ILE A 96 -15.32 0.34 9.98
C ILE A 96 -15.88 1.78 9.98
N VAL A 97 -15.18 2.64 10.72
CA VAL A 97 -15.34 4.09 10.59
C VAL A 97 -14.76 4.47 9.23
N GLU A 98 -15.66 4.77 8.30
CA GLU A 98 -15.46 5.64 7.14
C GLU A 98 -14.21 5.41 6.29
N ARG A 99 -14.18 4.30 5.55
CA ARG A 99 -13.36 4.18 4.34
C ARG A 99 -14.05 4.75 3.08
N SER A 100 -15.05 5.61 3.26
CA SER A 100 -15.77 6.26 2.16
C SER A 100 -15.37 7.72 1.95
N ALA A 101 -14.48 8.28 2.79
CA ALA A 101 -14.01 9.67 2.69
C ALA A 101 -12.63 9.82 2.04
N LEU A 102 -11.89 8.74 1.80
CA LEU A 102 -10.65 8.79 1.03
C LEU A 102 -10.95 8.31 -0.38
N GLY A 103 -11.15 9.28 -1.28
CA GLY A 103 -11.41 9.04 -2.69
C GLY A 103 -10.45 7.99 -3.24
N SER A 104 -11.01 7.06 -4.01
CA SER A 104 -10.30 6.02 -4.74
C SER A 104 -9.13 6.64 -5.52
N TYR A 105 -7.91 6.56 -4.98
CA TYR A 105 -6.75 6.94 -5.75
C TYR A 105 -6.47 5.81 -6.74
N SER A 106 -6.76 6.07 -8.01
CA SER A 106 -6.35 5.21 -9.11
C SER A 106 -4.99 5.74 -9.61
N PRO A 107 -3.94 4.91 -9.76
CA PRO A 107 -2.66 5.37 -10.28
C PRO A 107 -2.82 5.95 -11.70
N GLY A 108 -2.85 7.28 -11.81
CA GLY A 108 -3.09 8.01 -13.06
C GLY A 108 -3.90 9.30 -12.90
N ASP A 109 -4.59 9.51 -11.78
CA ASP A 109 -5.35 10.73 -11.55
C ASP A 109 -4.46 11.86 -11.02
N GLU A 110 -4.37 12.94 -11.78
CA GLU A 110 -3.66 14.17 -11.43
C GLU A 110 -4.44 14.92 -10.34
N ILE A 111 -3.81 15.09 -9.16
CA ILE A 111 -4.40 15.81 -8.03
C ILE A 111 -4.60 17.29 -8.38
N ASN A 112 -5.83 17.66 -8.70
CA ASN A 112 -6.18 19.06 -8.90
C ASN A 112 -6.32 19.76 -7.53
N LEU A 113 -5.25 20.41 -7.09
CA LEU A 113 -5.16 21.15 -5.81
C LEU A 113 -6.04 22.41 -5.76
N ASN A 114 -6.83 22.71 -6.79
CA ASN A 114 -7.57 23.96 -6.90
C ASN A 114 -9.01 23.89 -6.35
N ASP A 115 -9.52 22.70 -6.01
CA ASP A 115 -10.90 22.54 -5.50
C ASP A 115 -11.05 22.77 -3.98
N ASP A 116 -9.97 22.79 -3.21
CA ASP A 116 -10.03 22.91 -1.74
C ASP A 116 -10.20 24.35 -1.21
N LEU A 117 -10.12 25.37 -2.08
CA LEU A 117 -10.24 26.77 -1.67
C LEU A 117 -11.65 27.38 -1.77
N SER A 118 -12.62 26.66 -2.34
CA SER A 118 -13.97 27.23 -2.57
C SER A 118 -14.93 27.06 -1.38
N ALA A 119 -14.58 26.26 -0.36
CA ALA A 119 -15.47 25.98 0.77
C ALA A 119 -15.27 26.92 1.99
N ALA A 120 -14.26 27.78 2.00
CA ALA A 120 -13.90 28.59 3.18
C ALA A 120 -14.37 30.06 3.14
N VAL A 121 -15.12 30.51 2.13
CA VAL A 121 -15.58 31.91 2.04
C VAL A 121 -17.05 32.07 1.68
N ALA A 122 -17.93 31.29 2.30
CA ALA A 122 -19.37 31.57 2.27
C ALA A 122 -20.03 31.11 3.57
N GLY A 123 -19.81 31.84 4.67
CA GLY A 123 -20.57 31.57 5.89
C GLY A 123 -20.04 32.23 7.15
N SER A 124 -20.14 33.56 7.26
CA SER A 124 -20.61 34.31 8.44
C SER A 124 -20.38 35.81 8.25
#